data_AF-A0A968UB64-F1
#
_entry.id   AF-A0A968UB64-F1
#
_cell.length_a   1.000
_cell.length_b   1.000
_cell.length_c   1.000
_cell.angle_alpha   90.00
_cell.angle_beta   90.00
_cell.angle_gamma   90.00
#
_symmetry.space_group_name_H-M   'P 1'
#
loop_
_entity.id
_entity.type
_entity.pdbx_description
1 polymer ?
#
loop_
_entity_poly.entity_id
_entity_poly.type
_entity_poly.pdbx_seq_one_letter_code
_entity_poly.pdbx_strand_id
1 'polypeptide(L)'
;MLLGSGARLALAVLLGTGGVSLAHLAAPPVAQAYTSRLNLFLVREPDESFTSFVQRSEIIARAAVQRSFDSDVLMTDVVVTIVGDSQTIAVPILTVDVSRRDWQLRPDVRQWARYYDAAQGLME
;
A
#
# COMPACT_ATOMS: atom_id res chain seq x y z
N MET A 1 -7.18 87.00 -21.43
CA MET A 1 -6.26 85.93 -21.87
C MET A 1 -6.27 84.85 -20.79
N LEU A 2 -7.08 83.81 -21.00
CA LEU A 2 -6.92 82.44 -20.50
C LEU A 2 -8.15 81.66 -21.00
N LEU A 3 -7.90 80.80 -21.99
CA LEU A 3 -8.88 80.03 -22.76
C LEU A 3 -9.67 79.08 -21.84
N GLY A 4 -10.99 79.25 -21.80
CA GLY A 4 -11.94 78.23 -21.34
C GLY A 4 -12.30 77.31 -22.50
N SER A 5 -11.59 76.20 -22.63
CA SER A 5 -11.93 75.10 -23.53
C SER A 5 -11.70 73.78 -22.82
N GLY A 6 -12.78 73.14 -22.38
CA GLY A 6 -12.79 71.78 -21.86
C GLY A 6 -14.03 71.07 -22.36
N ALA A 7 -13.87 70.34 -23.45
CA ALA A 7 -14.92 69.76 -24.26
C ALA A 7 -15.64 68.57 -23.58
N ARG A 8 -16.96 68.57 -23.75
CA ARG A 8 -17.88 67.45 -24.05
C ARG A 8 -17.69 66.13 -23.30
N LEU A 9 -18.70 65.84 -22.47
CA LEU A 9 -19.24 64.53 -22.11
C LEU A 9 -18.86 63.40 -23.08
N ALA A 10 -18.17 62.39 -22.56
CA ALA A 10 -18.23 61.03 -23.11
C ALA A 10 -18.45 60.06 -21.95
N LEU A 11 -19.71 59.65 -21.82
CA LEU A 11 -20.16 58.52 -21.02
C LEU A 11 -19.72 57.23 -21.72
N ALA A 12 -18.96 56.39 -21.03
CA ALA A 12 -18.83 54.97 -21.37
C ALA A 12 -18.69 54.17 -20.08
N VAL A 13 -19.85 53.83 -19.49
CA VAL A 13 -19.97 52.71 -18.56
C VAL A 13 -20.20 51.46 -19.39
N LEU A 14 -19.34 50.46 -19.25
CA LEU A 14 -19.76 49.06 -19.37
C LEU A 14 -18.80 48.17 -18.58
N LEU A 15 -19.40 47.60 -17.54
CA LEU A 15 -18.82 46.71 -16.55
C LEU A 15 -18.26 45.45 -17.23
N GLY A 16 -16.95 45.25 -17.14
CA GLY A 16 -16.34 43.96 -17.42
C GLY A 16 -16.60 43.00 -16.25
N THR A 17 -17.77 42.37 -16.23
CA THR A 17 -18.02 41.18 -15.39
C THR A 17 -17.29 40.00 -16.01
N GLY A 18 -16.11 39.68 -15.48
CA GLY A 18 -15.32 38.54 -15.91
C GLY A 18 -14.52 37.95 -14.75
N GLY A 19 -15.14 37.81 -13.57
CA GLY A 19 -14.54 37.07 -12.47
C GLY A 19 -14.54 35.58 -12.82
N VAL A 20 -13.46 35.11 -13.44
CA VAL A 20 -13.24 33.68 -13.62
C VAL A 20 -13.11 33.05 -12.22
N SER A 21 -14.09 32.24 -11.85
CA SER A 21 -13.98 31.36 -10.69
C SER A 21 -12.85 30.38 -10.98
N LEU A 22 -11.65 30.66 -10.48
CA LEU A 22 -10.63 29.64 -10.33
C LEU A 22 -11.09 28.72 -9.19
N ALA A 23 -11.95 27.76 -9.54
CA ALA A 23 -12.18 26.61 -8.70
C ALA A 23 -10.80 25.96 -8.50
N HIS A 24 -10.21 26.17 -7.32
CA HIS A 24 -9.06 25.43 -6.88
C HIS A 24 -9.48 23.95 -6.84
N LEU A 25 -9.21 23.25 -7.94
CA LEU A 25 -9.18 21.80 -7.97
C LEU A 25 -8.02 21.38 -7.07
N ALA A 26 -8.26 21.37 -5.76
CA ALA A 26 -7.41 20.66 -4.83
C ALA A 26 -7.49 19.20 -5.25
N ALA A 27 -6.49 18.75 -6.01
CA ALA A 27 -6.33 17.32 -6.26
C ALA A 27 -6.28 16.64 -4.89
N PRO A 28 -7.06 15.57 -4.64
CA PRO A 28 -6.96 14.85 -3.39
C PRO A 28 -5.51 14.44 -3.19
N PRO A 29 -4.97 14.52 -1.96
CA PRO A 29 -3.61 14.10 -1.71
C PRO A 29 -3.44 12.68 -2.25
N VAL A 30 -2.43 12.49 -3.10
CA VAL A 30 -2.08 11.17 -3.60
C VAL A 30 -1.59 10.39 -2.39
N ALA A 31 -2.46 9.55 -1.82
CA ALA A 31 -2.09 8.65 -0.74
C ALA A 31 -1.04 7.68 -1.31
N GLN A 32 0.23 7.94 -1.02
CA GLN A 32 1.31 7.04 -1.40
C GLN A 32 1.30 5.89 -0.39
N ALA A 33 0.95 4.69 -0.86
CA ALA A 33 1.13 3.48 -0.09
C ALA A 33 2.62 3.32 0.24
N TYR A 34 2.95 3.41 1.51
CA TYR A 34 4.27 3.09 2.03
C TYR A 34 4.28 1.59 2.38
N THR A 35 4.68 0.80 1.39
CA THR A 35 4.64 -0.67 1.44
C THR A 35 5.99 -1.26 1.82
N SER A 36 6.02 -2.17 2.80
CA SER A 36 7.19 -3.00 3.07
C SER A 36 7.03 -4.36 2.41
N ARG A 37 8.11 -4.87 1.83
CA ARG A 37 8.15 -6.20 1.22
C ARG A 37 9.23 -7.03 1.88
N LEU A 38 8.85 -8.16 2.45
CA LEU A 38 9.76 -9.08 3.13
C LEU A 38 9.68 -10.45 2.48
N ASN A 39 10.85 -11.04 2.21
CA ASN A 39 10.98 -12.43 1.84
C ASN A 39 11.68 -13.17 2.99
N LEU A 40 10.99 -14.11 3.61
CA LEU A 40 11.51 -14.87 4.74
C LEU A 40 11.73 -16.32 4.32
N PHE A 41 12.98 -16.77 4.44
CA PHE A 41 13.36 -18.14 4.12
C PHE A 41 13.13 -19.03 5.34
N LEU A 42 12.44 -20.16 5.13
CA LEU A 42 12.14 -21.13 6.16
C LEU A 42 12.58 -22.51 5.70
N VAL A 43 13.50 -23.12 6.44
CA VAL A 43 13.92 -24.50 6.19
C VAL A 43 12.85 -25.46 6.72
N ARG A 44 12.50 -26.48 5.94
CA ARG A 44 11.63 -27.57 6.38
C ARG A 44 12.38 -28.48 7.34
N GLU A 45 11.77 -28.83 8.46
CA GLU A 45 12.37 -29.74 9.43
C GLU A 45 12.34 -31.19 8.91
N PRO A 46 13.29 -32.05 9.31
CA PRO A 46 13.22 -33.48 9.03
C PRO A 46 11.89 -34.07 9.53
N ASP A 47 11.27 -34.94 8.73
CA ASP A 47 9.99 -35.62 9.04
C ASP A 47 8.77 -34.68 9.23
N GLU A 48 8.90 -33.39 8.97
CA GLU A 48 7.81 -32.44 9.08
C GLU A 48 6.83 -32.59 7.90
N SER A 49 5.56 -32.90 8.15
CA SER A 49 4.54 -32.89 7.08
C SER A 49 4.40 -31.51 6.41
N PHE A 50 4.05 -31.48 5.12
CA PHE A 50 3.79 -30.22 4.41
C PHE A 50 2.74 -29.35 5.12
N THR A 51 1.70 -29.96 5.70
CA THR A 51 0.67 -29.24 6.47
C THR A 51 1.25 -28.55 7.71
N SER A 52 2.13 -29.23 8.47
CA SER A 52 2.83 -28.61 9.61
C SER A 52 3.71 -27.45 9.16
N PHE A 53 4.41 -27.63 8.05
CA PHE A 53 5.28 -26.60 7.47
C PHE A 53 4.50 -25.34 7.06
N VAL A 54 3.32 -25.51 6.45
CA VAL A 54 2.41 -24.40 6.13
C VAL A 54 1.93 -23.71 7.40
N GLN A 55 1.54 -24.45 8.45
CA GLN A 55 1.11 -23.86 9.72
C GLN A 55 2.23 -23.05 10.38
N ARG A 56 3.48 -23.54 10.36
CA ARG A 56 4.63 -22.78 10.88
C ARG A 56 4.89 -21.52 10.05
N SER A 57 4.76 -21.63 8.72
CA SER A 57 4.86 -20.49 7.80
C SER A 57 3.83 -19.41 8.11
N GLU A 58 2.58 -19.77 8.44
CA GLU A 58 1.53 -18.82 8.84
C GLU A 58 1.88 -18.10 10.15
N ILE A 59 2.41 -18.82 11.14
CA ILE A 59 2.83 -18.25 12.43
C ILE A 59 3.95 -17.23 12.21
N ILE A 60 4.94 -17.57 11.40
CA ILE A 60 6.07 -16.69 11.08
C ILE A 60 5.59 -15.46 10.30
N ALA A 61 4.73 -15.64 9.30
CA ALA A 61 4.18 -14.54 8.53
C ALA A 61 3.37 -13.57 9.43
N ARG A 62 2.60 -14.10 10.39
CA ARG A 62 1.84 -13.28 11.35
C ARG A 62 2.77 -12.41 12.18
N ALA A 63 3.83 -13.01 12.73
CA ALA A 63 4.82 -12.29 13.51
C ALA A 63 5.54 -11.23 12.68
N ALA A 64 5.85 -11.52 11.42
CA ALA A 64 6.50 -10.60 10.50
C ALA A 64 5.61 -9.39 10.17
N VAL A 65 4.34 -9.62 9.81
CA VAL A 65 3.37 -8.55 9.54
C VAL A 65 3.21 -7.63 10.75
N GLN A 66 3.00 -8.22 11.93
CA GLN A 66 2.85 -7.45 13.17
C GLN A 66 4.10 -6.59 13.44
N ARG A 67 5.29 -7.21 13.36
CA ARG A 67 6.55 -6.50 13.57
C ARG A 67 6.76 -5.37 12.56
N SER A 68 6.40 -5.57 11.29
CA SER A 68 6.53 -4.51 10.28
C SER A 68 5.68 -3.30 10.63
N PHE A 69 4.42 -3.50 11.03
CA PHE A 69 3.56 -2.41 11.47
C PHE A 69 4.00 -1.76 12.78
N ASP A 70 4.61 -2.51 13.69
CA ASP A 70 5.14 -1.98 14.94
C ASP A 70 6.47 -1.23 14.74
N SER A 71 7.24 -1.59 13.71
CA SER A 71 8.57 -1.00 13.44
C SER A 71 8.51 0.42 12.87
N ASP A 72 7.48 0.75 12.10
CA ASP A 72 7.30 2.07 11.52
C ASP A 72 5.81 2.44 11.51
N VAL A 73 5.45 3.52 12.21
CA VAL A 73 4.08 4.01 12.31
C VAL A 73 3.51 4.51 10.97
N LEU A 74 4.37 4.93 10.03
CA LEU A 74 3.98 5.40 8.71
C LEU A 74 3.75 4.25 7.71
N MET A 75 4.16 3.02 8.06
CA MET A 75 3.87 1.80 7.30
C MET A 75 2.37 1.63 7.12
N THR A 76 1.93 1.61 5.86
CA THR A 76 0.50 1.50 5.50
C THR A 76 0.17 0.13 4.95
N ASP A 77 1.11 -0.52 4.25
CA ASP A 77 0.92 -1.84 3.66
C ASP A 77 2.14 -2.74 3.91
N VAL A 78 1.88 -4.04 4.06
CA VAL A 78 2.92 -5.04 4.28
C VAL A 78 2.66 -6.24 3.38
N VAL A 79 3.70 -6.63 2.65
CA VAL A 79 3.75 -7.85 1.85
C VAL A 79 4.83 -8.78 2.42
N VAL A 80 4.43 -9.95 2.93
CA VAL A 80 5.34 -10.98 3.43
C VAL A 80 5.23 -12.22 2.56
N THR A 81 6.33 -12.63 1.94
CA THR A 81 6.45 -13.91 1.25
C THR A 81 7.25 -14.87 2.13
N ILE A 82 6.70 -16.03 2.45
CA ILE A 82 7.46 -17.14 3.03
C ILE A 82 7.98 -18.01 1.90
N VAL A 83 9.29 -18.19 1.84
CA VAL A 83 9.97 -19.06 0.88
C VAL A 83 10.45 -20.28 1.64
N GLY A 84 9.92 -21.45 1.29
CA GLY A 84 10.33 -22.71 1.88
C GLY A 84 11.56 -23.26 1.17
N ASP A 85 12.48 -23.79 1.96
CA ASP A 85 13.73 -24.37 1.50
C ASP A 85 13.80 -25.84 1.94
N SER A 86 13.86 -26.75 0.98
CA SER A 86 14.04 -28.20 1.18
C SER A 86 15.47 -28.66 0.92
N GLN A 87 16.45 -27.76 1.03
CA GLN A 87 17.90 -27.93 0.78
C GLN A 87 18.29 -28.06 -0.70
N THR A 88 17.37 -28.46 -1.57
CA THR A 88 17.60 -28.62 -3.02
C THR A 88 16.87 -27.57 -3.85
N ILE A 89 15.76 -27.04 -3.33
CA ILE A 89 14.95 -26.03 -4.01
C ILE A 89 14.35 -25.05 -3.00
N ALA A 90 14.27 -23.78 -3.41
CA ALA A 90 13.59 -22.72 -2.69
C ALA A 90 12.32 -22.32 -3.44
N VAL A 91 11.15 -22.47 -2.81
CA VAL A 91 9.85 -22.21 -3.43
C VAL A 91 8.97 -21.33 -2.53
N PRO A 92 8.20 -20.39 -3.09
CA PRO A 92 7.25 -19.61 -2.30
C PRO A 92 6.15 -20.54 -1.75
N ILE A 93 5.82 -20.42 -0.47
CA ILE A 93 4.81 -21.23 0.23
C ILE A 93 3.51 -20.45 0.36
N LEU A 94 3.63 -19.22 0.85
CA LEU A 94 2.52 -18.29 1.00
C LEU A 94 2.99 -16.84 0.87
N THR A 95 2.09 -15.98 0.43
CA THR A 95 2.24 -14.52 0.45
C THR A 95 1.10 -13.91 1.22
N VAL A 96 1.40 -13.05 2.18
CA VAL A 96 0.44 -12.21 2.90
C VAL A 96 0.57 -10.80 2.38
N ASP A 97 -0.53 -10.21 1.93
CA ASP A 97 -0.59 -8.82 1.45
C ASP A 97 -1.74 -8.12 2.17
N VAL A 98 -1.42 -7.16 3.04
CA VAL A 98 -2.42 -6.57 3.94
C VAL A 98 -2.09 -5.12 4.30
N SER A 99 -3.12 -4.29 4.37
CA SER A 99 -3.03 -2.92 4.87
C SER A 99 -3.07 -2.89 6.41
N ARG A 100 -2.50 -1.85 7.03
CA ARG A 100 -2.56 -1.65 8.48
C ARG A 100 -4.00 -1.64 8.99
N ARG A 101 -4.89 -0.96 8.26
CA ARG A 101 -6.30 -0.83 8.62
C ARG A 101 -6.96 -2.19 8.66
N ASP A 102 -6.75 -3.02 7.65
CA ASP A 102 -7.35 -4.35 7.57
C ASP A 102 -6.75 -5.30 8.60
N TRP A 103 -5.44 -5.19 8.85
CA TRP A 103 -4.75 -5.95 9.89
C TRP A 103 -5.28 -5.63 11.30
N GLN A 104 -5.52 -4.36 11.61
CA GLN A 104 -6.11 -3.94 12.89
C GLN A 104 -7.53 -4.46 13.09
N LEU A 105 -8.32 -4.54 12.02
CA LEU A 105 -9.67 -5.11 12.08
C LEU A 105 -9.63 -6.63 12.25
N ARG A 106 -8.67 -7.30 11.62
CA ARG A 106 -8.56 -8.76 11.65
C ARG A 106 -7.08 -9.22 11.54
N PRO A 107 -6.39 -9.39 12.69
CA PRO A 107 -4.97 -9.74 12.74
C PRO A 107 -4.76 -11.26 12.57
N ASP A 108 -5.37 -11.83 11.52
CA ASP A 108 -5.20 -13.22 11.14
C ASP A 108 -4.69 -13.34 9.71
N VAL A 109 -3.50 -13.95 9.56
CA VAL A 109 -2.82 -14.16 8.27
C VAL A 109 -3.67 -14.93 7.28
N ARG A 110 -4.43 -15.93 7.74
CA ARG A 110 -5.20 -16.82 6.86
C ARG A 110 -6.25 -16.09 6.02
N GLN A 111 -6.66 -14.90 6.47
CA GLN A 111 -7.64 -14.06 5.77
C GLN A 111 -7.04 -13.31 4.58
N TRP A 112 -5.71 -13.16 4.55
CA TRP A 112 -4.96 -12.34 3.61
C TRP A 112 -3.90 -13.17 2.85
N ALA A 113 -3.71 -14.43 3.25
CA ALA A 113 -2.74 -15.33 2.67
C ALA A 113 -3.19 -15.86 1.31
N ARG A 114 -2.25 -15.86 0.36
CA ARG A 114 -2.32 -16.60 -0.89
C ARG A 114 -1.32 -17.74 -0.82
N TYR A 115 -1.81 -18.97 -0.94
CA TYR A 115 -1.00 -20.18 -0.90
C TYR A 115 -0.56 -20.57 -2.31
N TYR A 116 0.65 -21.10 -2.43
CA TYR A 116 1.19 -21.58 -3.70
C TYR A 116 1.10 -23.10 -3.76
N ASP A 117 0.08 -23.63 -4.46
CA ASP A 117 -0.17 -25.08 -4.55
C ASP A 117 1.01 -25.86 -5.16
N ALA A 118 1.77 -25.21 -6.05
CA ALA A 118 2.96 -25.80 -6.66
C ALA A 118 4.04 -26.16 -5.62
N ALA A 119 4.06 -25.51 -4.45
CA ALA A 119 5.03 -25.79 -3.40
C ALA A 119 4.90 -27.22 -2.86
N GLN A 120 3.68 -27.75 -2.80
CA GLN A 120 3.46 -29.11 -2.30
C GLN A 120 4.20 -30.12 -3.18
N GLY A 121 3.97 -30.10 -4.49
CA GLY A 121 4.59 -31.08 -5.41
C GLY A 121 6.10 -30.93 -5.59
N LEU A 122 6.68 -29.79 -5.22
CA LEU A 122 8.11 -29.51 -5.36
C LEU A 122 8.92 -29.81 -4.08
N MET A 123 8.24 -29.99 -2.95
CA MET A 123 8.89 -30.16 -1.63
C MET A 123 8.68 -31.56 -1.01
N GLU A 124 7.98 -32.47 -1.69
CA GLU A 124 7.95 -33.91 -1.37
C GLU A 124 9.32 -34.55 -1.65
#